data_AF-A0A645ECE0-F1
#
_entry.id   AF-A0A645ECE0-F1
#
_cell.length_a   1.000
_cell.length_b   1.000
_cell.length_c   1.000
_cell.angle_alpha   90.00
_cell.angle_beta   90.00
_cell.angle_gamma   90.00
#
_symmetry.space_group_name_H-M   'P 1'
#
loop_
_entity.id
_entity.type
_entity.pdbx_description
1 polymer ?
#
loop_
_entity_poly.entity_id
_entity_poly.type
_entity_poly.pdbx_seq_one_letter_code
_entity_poly.pdbx_strand_id
1 'polypeptide(L)'
;MNYATAKSAFRELTEALSLYRRAEAVYRELLPASDYRFASLYNNMAQAMLKSNDVKGAADHFAKSLSLLEKMTDVESEIATCNTNMAFCLLAEKRLDEARVRLERAEAIFRALPGDDPHCDSTLSCRGQLEYLLGRYAESAEAYRELASNIERRFGRSPNYAAACRNCAKACAAAGLDPEAARYRRLAESVNK
;
A
#
# COMPACT_ATOMS: atom_id res chain seq x y z
N MET A 1 5.88 16.95 12.23
CA MET A 1 4.85 17.32 11.24
C MET A 1 4.06 18.48 11.82
N ASN A 2 4.08 19.67 11.22
CA ASN A 2 3.46 20.87 11.78
C ASN A 2 2.08 21.12 11.13
N TYR A 3 1.19 21.83 11.81
CA TYR A 3 -0.18 22.11 11.33
C TYR A 3 -0.23 22.71 9.91
N ALA A 4 0.78 23.50 9.52
CA ALA A 4 0.92 24.07 8.19
C ALA A 4 1.15 23.00 7.11
N THR A 5 2.00 21.98 7.35
CA THR A 5 2.20 20.88 6.39
C THR A 5 0.95 20.03 6.24
N ALA A 6 0.23 19.76 7.34
CA ALA A 6 -1.03 19.02 7.30
C ALA A 6 -2.10 19.78 6.50
N LYS A 7 -2.22 21.10 6.70
CA LYS A 7 -3.17 21.95 5.99
C LYS A 7 -2.87 22.06 4.49
N SER A 8 -1.59 22.22 4.11
CA SER A 8 -1.18 22.24 2.71
C SER A 8 -1.45 20.91 2.02
N ALA A 9 -1.06 19.79 2.65
CA ALA A 9 -1.33 18.46 2.12
C ALA A 9 -2.85 18.21 1.94
N PHE A 10 -3.68 18.60 2.90
CA PHE A 10 -5.13 18.46 2.79
C PHE A 10 -5.72 19.30 1.64
N ARG A 11 -5.21 20.52 1.44
CA ARG A 11 -5.60 21.38 0.32
C ARG A 11 -5.23 20.75 -1.02
N GLU A 12 -4.02 20.22 -1.15
CA GLU A 12 -3.54 19.53 -2.36
C GLU A 12 -4.37 18.30 -2.67
N LEU A 13 -4.73 17.50 -1.66
CA LEU A 13 -5.59 16.32 -1.83
C LEU A 13 -7.01 16.69 -2.29
N THR A 14 -7.57 17.77 -1.75
CA THR A 14 -8.88 18.27 -2.16
C THR A 14 -8.87 18.75 -3.62
N GLU A 15 -7.81 19.45 -4.01
CA GLU A 15 -7.61 19.90 -5.39
C GLU A 15 -7.42 18.71 -6.35
N ALA A 16 -6.61 17.73 -5.97
CA ALA A 16 -6.42 16.50 -6.74
C ALA A 16 -7.74 15.76 -6.98
N LEU A 17 -8.57 15.59 -5.94
CA LEU A 17 -9.90 14.96 -6.08
C LEU A 17 -10.83 15.76 -7.00
N SER A 18 -10.76 17.09 -6.97
CA SER A 18 -11.51 17.95 -7.90
C SER A 18 -11.07 17.73 -9.35
N LEU A 19 -9.76 17.68 -9.60
CA LEU A 19 -9.19 17.40 -10.91
C LEU A 19 -9.56 15.99 -11.41
N TYR A 20 -9.51 14.98 -10.55
CA TYR A 20 -9.92 13.62 -10.93
C TYR A 20 -11.41 13.53 -11.29
N ARG A 21 -12.31 14.23 -10.57
CA ARG A 21 -13.73 14.29 -10.94
C ARG A 21 -13.95 14.96 -12.30
N ARG A 22 -13.19 16.00 -12.62
CA ARG A 22 -13.21 16.63 -13.95
C ARG A 22 -12.70 15.69 -15.03
N ALA A 23 -11.62 14.96 -14.77
CA ALA A 23 -11.11 13.93 -15.68
C ALA A 23 -12.15 12.81 -15.88
N GLU A 24 -12.85 12.38 -14.83
CA GLU A 24 -13.93 11.39 -14.92
C GLU A 24 -15.05 11.87 -15.85
N ALA A 25 -15.47 13.13 -15.74
CA ALA A 25 -16.50 13.71 -16.61
C ALA A 25 -16.06 13.69 -18.08
N VAL A 26 -14.84 14.11 -18.37
CA VAL A 26 -14.26 14.05 -19.73
C VAL A 26 -14.18 12.60 -20.24
N TYR A 27 -13.76 11.66 -19.40
CA TYR A 27 -13.69 10.25 -19.79
C TYR A 27 -15.06 9.67 -20.10
N ARG A 28 -16.11 10.04 -19.35
CA ARG A 28 -17.48 9.58 -19.62
C ARG A 28 -18.04 10.08 -20.95
N GLU A 29 -17.59 11.24 -21.42
CA GLU A 29 -18.00 11.79 -22.72
C GLU A 29 -17.23 11.16 -23.89
N LEU A 30 -15.96 10.82 -23.68
CA LEU A 30 -15.05 10.47 -24.77
C LEU A 30 -14.74 8.98 -24.89
N LEU A 31 -14.90 8.20 -23.82
CA LEU A 31 -14.37 6.84 -23.71
C LEU A 31 -15.45 5.80 -23.42
N PRO A 32 -15.28 4.55 -23.89
CA PRO A 32 -16.09 3.44 -23.44
C PRO A 32 -15.97 3.23 -21.92
N ALA A 33 -17.05 2.81 -21.26
CA ALA A 33 -17.06 2.55 -19.81
C ALA A 33 -16.08 1.44 -19.37
N SER A 34 -15.62 0.60 -20.29
CA SER A 34 -14.63 -0.45 -20.08
C SER A 34 -13.18 0.00 -20.33
N ASP A 35 -12.94 1.29 -20.58
CA ASP A 35 -11.59 1.79 -20.85
C ASP A 35 -10.70 1.72 -19.59
N TYR A 36 -9.46 1.22 -19.76
CA TYR A 36 -8.48 1.07 -18.67
C TYR A 36 -8.24 2.37 -17.88
N ARG A 37 -8.37 3.53 -18.51
CA ARG A 37 -8.18 4.82 -17.84
C ARG A 37 -9.16 5.06 -16.70
N PHE A 38 -10.37 4.48 -16.74
CA PHE A 38 -11.27 4.52 -15.60
C PHE A 38 -10.72 3.74 -14.40
N ALA A 39 -10.14 2.56 -14.62
CA ALA A 39 -9.54 1.78 -13.53
C ALA A 39 -8.40 2.54 -12.86
N SER A 40 -7.48 3.11 -13.66
CA SER A 40 -6.37 3.92 -13.14
C SER A 40 -6.87 5.17 -12.39
N LEU A 41 -7.88 5.86 -12.95
CA LEU A 41 -8.49 7.03 -12.32
C LEU A 41 -9.08 6.70 -10.94
N TYR A 42 -9.87 5.61 -10.85
CA TYR A 42 -10.47 5.20 -9.59
C TYR A 42 -9.43 4.78 -8.55
N ASN A 43 -8.37 4.07 -8.95
CA ASN A 43 -7.26 3.73 -8.06
C ASN A 43 -6.57 5.00 -7.50
N ASN A 44 -6.36 6.02 -8.32
CA ASN A 44 -5.73 7.27 -7.89
C ASN A 44 -6.62 8.11 -6.97
N MET A 45 -7.92 8.18 -7.27
CA MET A 45 -8.91 8.82 -6.39
C MET A 45 -8.95 8.13 -5.02
N ALA A 46 -8.94 6.80 -5.01
CA ALA A 46 -8.94 6.01 -3.77
C ALA A 46 -7.69 6.27 -2.91
N GLN A 47 -6.51 6.34 -3.54
CA GLN A 47 -5.28 6.68 -2.82
C GLN A 47 -5.32 8.09 -2.22
N ALA A 48 -5.87 9.08 -2.95
CA ALA A 48 -6.05 10.42 -2.42
C ALA A 48 -7.06 10.46 -1.26
N MET A 49 -8.13 9.67 -1.32
CA MET A 49 -9.10 9.50 -0.23
C MET A 49 -8.47 8.88 1.01
N LEU A 50 -7.65 7.82 0.87
CA LEU A 50 -6.89 7.24 1.98
C LEU A 50 -5.98 8.27 2.66
N LYS A 51 -5.27 9.09 1.88
CA LYS A 51 -4.41 10.15 2.42
C LYS A 51 -5.19 11.23 3.18
N SER A 52 -6.45 11.46 2.80
CA SER A 52 -7.39 12.34 3.50
C SER A 52 -8.18 11.65 4.62
N ASN A 53 -7.84 10.41 4.97
CA ASN A 53 -8.52 9.57 5.96
C ASN A 53 -9.99 9.22 5.62
N ASP A 54 -10.39 9.36 4.35
CA ASP A 54 -11.66 8.85 3.83
C ASP A 54 -11.50 7.39 3.41
N VAL A 55 -11.40 6.50 4.41
CA VAL A 55 -11.15 5.07 4.20
C VAL A 55 -12.30 4.40 3.45
N LYS A 56 -13.55 4.77 3.77
CA LYS A 56 -14.73 4.20 3.13
C LYS A 56 -14.83 4.62 1.66
N GLY A 57 -14.65 5.91 1.37
CA GLY A 57 -14.61 6.40 -0.01
C GLY A 57 -13.49 5.73 -0.81
N ALA A 58 -12.33 5.53 -0.21
CA ALA A 58 -11.24 4.81 -0.86
C ALA A 58 -11.59 3.35 -1.18
N ALA A 59 -12.16 2.60 -0.22
CA ALA A 59 -12.58 1.22 -0.44
C ALA A 59 -13.57 1.09 -1.60
N ASP A 60 -14.55 2.00 -1.68
CA ASP A 60 -15.53 2.03 -2.77
C ASP A 60 -14.87 2.27 -4.13
N HIS A 61 -13.86 3.15 -4.20
CA HIS A 61 -13.15 3.47 -5.44
C HIS A 61 -12.16 2.38 -5.84
N PHE A 62 -11.47 1.73 -4.90
CA PHE A 62 -10.68 0.54 -5.21
C PHE A 62 -11.56 -0.60 -5.73
N ALA A 63 -12.77 -0.79 -5.18
CA ALA A 63 -13.71 -1.79 -5.67
C ALA A 63 -14.16 -1.51 -7.12
N LYS A 64 -14.43 -0.24 -7.47
CA LYS A 64 -14.71 0.17 -8.86
C LYS A 64 -13.54 -0.11 -9.80
N SER A 65 -12.33 0.23 -9.37
CA SER A 65 -11.11 -0.04 -10.14
C SER A 65 -10.94 -1.54 -10.39
N LEU A 66 -11.05 -2.35 -9.33
CA LEU A 66 -10.92 -3.80 -9.40
C LEU A 66 -11.97 -4.44 -10.33
N SER A 67 -13.23 -4.02 -10.25
CA SER A 67 -14.30 -4.52 -11.14
C SER A 67 -14.06 -4.24 -12.63
N LEU A 68 -13.28 -3.20 -12.96
CA LEU A 68 -12.87 -2.93 -14.34
C LEU A 68 -11.66 -3.78 -14.73
N LEU A 69 -10.64 -3.83 -13.88
CA LEU A 69 -9.41 -4.60 -14.12
C LEU A 69 -9.69 -6.10 -14.27
N GLU A 70 -10.64 -6.66 -13.49
CA GLU A 70 -11.03 -8.08 -13.59
C GLU A 70 -11.64 -8.47 -14.96
N LYS A 71 -11.98 -7.49 -15.80
CA LYS A 71 -12.50 -7.71 -17.16
C LYS A 71 -11.46 -7.45 -18.25
N MET A 72 -10.22 -7.14 -17.87
CA MET A 72 -9.11 -6.82 -18.77
C MET A 72 -8.08 -7.95 -18.74
N THR A 73 -7.26 -8.02 -19.79
CA THR A 73 -6.09 -8.91 -19.85
C THR A 73 -4.83 -8.12 -19.56
N ASP A 74 -3.77 -8.80 -19.13
CA ASP A 74 -2.43 -8.21 -18.94
C ASP A 74 -2.39 -7.07 -17.89
N VAL A 75 -3.23 -7.18 -16.85
CA VAL A 75 -3.37 -6.21 -15.75
C VAL A 75 -3.24 -6.87 -14.36
N GLU A 76 -2.64 -8.06 -14.30
CA GLU A 76 -2.53 -8.86 -13.08
C GLU A 76 -1.80 -8.10 -11.96
N SER A 77 -0.77 -7.32 -12.29
CA SER A 77 -0.04 -6.49 -11.31
C SER A 77 -0.93 -5.39 -10.71
N GLU A 78 -1.77 -4.76 -11.52
CA GLU A 78 -2.74 -3.76 -11.05
C GLU A 78 -3.86 -4.38 -10.21
N ILE A 79 -4.34 -5.58 -10.57
CA ILE A 79 -5.31 -6.35 -9.76
C ILE A 79 -4.69 -6.66 -8.39
N ALA A 80 -3.44 -7.11 -8.35
CA ALA A 80 -2.74 -7.42 -7.11
C ALA A 80 -2.56 -6.16 -6.26
N THR A 81 -2.12 -5.06 -6.86
CA THR A 81 -1.97 -3.76 -6.20
C THR A 81 -3.30 -3.25 -5.62
N CYS A 82 -4.41 -3.36 -6.37
CA CYS A 82 -5.73 -2.98 -5.89
C CYS A 82 -6.18 -3.83 -4.70
N ASN A 83 -5.91 -5.15 -4.71
CA ASN A 83 -6.21 -6.03 -3.59
C ASN A 83 -5.38 -5.66 -2.34
N THR A 84 -4.09 -5.34 -2.50
CA THR A 84 -3.25 -4.84 -1.39
C THR A 84 -3.79 -3.53 -0.82
N ASN A 85 -4.21 -2.59 -1.67
CA ASN A 85 -4.80 -1.33 -1.22
C ASN A 85 -6.14 -1.51 -0.49
N MET A 86 -6.99 -2.43 -0.97
CA MET A 86 -8.21 -2.82 -0.24
C MET A 86 -7.88 -3.45 1.11
N ALA A 87 -6.84 -4.28 1.20
CA ALA A 87 -6.39 -4.85 2.46
C ALA A 87 -5.98 -3.74 3.45
N PHE A 88 -5.24 -2.71 3.02
CA PHE A 88 -4.94 -1.54 3.87
C PHE A 88 -6.20 -0.81 4.37
N CYS A 89 -7.22 -0.64 3.51
CA CYS A 89 -8.50 -0.04 3.93
C CYS A 89 -9.16 -0.90 5.03
N LEU A 90 -9.21 -2.21 4.83
CA LEU A 90 -9.80 -3.16 5.79
C LEU A 90 -9.02 -3.21 7.11
N LEU A 91 -7.68 -3.08 7.08
CA LEU A 91 -6.87 -2.95 8.29
C LEU A 91 -7.18 -1.66 9.07
N ALA A 92 -7.39 -0.54 8.37
CA ALA A 92 -7.78 0.72 8.99
C ALA A 92 -9.17 0.62 9.67
N GLU A 93 -10.07 -0.18 9.09
CA GLU A 93 -11.39 -0.52 9.65
C GLU A 93 -11.38 -1.66 10.69
N LYS A 94 -10.20 -2.22 11.03
CA LYS A 94 -10.03 -3.38 11.93
C LYS A 94 -10.70 -4.68 11.46
N ARG A 95 -10.99 -4.80 10.16
CA ARG A 95 -11.57 -5.99 9.52
C ARG A 95 -10.45 -6.93 9.07
N LEU A 96 -9.75 -7.52 10.05
CA LEU A 96 -8.50 -8.25 9.83
C LEU A 96 -8.65 -9.51 8.96
N ASP A 97 -9.74 -10.27 9.13
CA ASP A 97 -9.98 -11.48 8.34
C ASP A 97 -10.22 -11.16 6.86
N GLU A 98 -10.99 -10.12 6.57
CA GLU A 98 -11.23 -9.68 5.20
C GLU A 98 -9.96 -9.10 4.57
N ALA A 99 -9.17 -8.35 5.36
CA ALA A 99 -7.87 -7.86 4.92
C ALA A 99 -6.94 -9.01 4.54
N ARG A 100 -6.91 -10.08 5.33
CA ARG A 100 -6.13 -11.30 5.06
C ARG A 100 -6.53 -11.94 3.73
N VAL A 101 -7.82 -12.11 3.46
CA VAL A 101 -8.29 -12.68 2.18
C VAL A 101 -7.83 -11.85 0.98
N ARG A 102 -7.95 -10.52 1.07
CA ARG A 102 -7.48 -9.61 0.01
C ARG A 102 -5.98 -9.69 -0.18
N LEU A 103 -5.24 -9.74 0.92
CA LEU A 103 -3.78 -9.82 0.88
C LEU A 103 -3.28 -11.14 0.29
N GLU A 104 -3.86 -12.27 0.69
CA GLU A 104 -3.54 -13.59 0.12
C GLU A 104 -3.80 -13.64 -1.39
N ARG A 105 -4.87 -12.99 -1.85
CA ARG A 105 -5.15 -12.87 -3.28
C ARG A 105 -4.06 -12.06 -4.00
N ALA A 106 -3.63 -10.92 -3.45
CA ALA A 106 -2.56 -10.12 -4.02
C ALA A 106 -1.23 -10.88 -4.08
N GLU A 107 -0.85 -11.56 -3.00
CA GLU A 107 0.38 -12.38 -2.93
C GLU A 107 0.36 -13.53 -3.93
N ALA A 108 -0.78 -14.20 -4.11
CA ALA A 108 -0.91 -15.28 -5.08
C ALA A 108 -0.70 -14.77 -6.52
N ILE A 109 -1.21 -13.58 -6.84
CA ILE A 109 -1.04 -12.97 -8.17
C ILE A 109 0.42 -12.55 -8.38
N PHE A 110 1.02 -11.82 -7.43
CA PHE A 110 2.42 -11.42 -7.53
C PHE A 110 3.38 -12.61 -7.65
N ARG A 111 3.08 -13.74 -6.98
CA ARG A 111 3.88 -14.98 -7.11
C ARG A 111 3.76 -15.62 -8.49
N ALA A 112 2.65 -15.42 -9.19
CA ALA A 112 2.42 -15.96 -10.53
C ALA A 112 2.99 -15.07 -11.64
N LEU A 113 3.27 -13.79 -11.35
CA LEU A 113 3.86 -12.86 -12.30
C LEU A 113 5.34 -13.20 -12.59
N PRO A 114 5.79 -13.06 -13.84
CA PRO A 114 7.20 -13.26 -14.18
C PRO A 114 8.05 -12.09 -13.67
N GLY A 115 9.15 -12.41 -12.98
CA GLY A 115 10.13 -11.42 -12.54
C GLY A 115 9.85 -10.85 -11.14
N ASP A 116 10.62 -9.82 -10.79
CA ASP A 116 10.60 -9.17 -9.47
C ASP A 116 9.79 -7.87 -9.55
N ASP A 117 8.47 -7.94 -9.37
CA ASP A 117 7.58 -6.77 -9.45
C ASP A 117 7.78 -5.84 -8.24
N PRO A 118 8.16 -4.56 -8.43
CA PRO A 118 8.34 -3.61 -7.33
C PRO A 118 7.09 -3.39 -6.46
N HIS A 119 5.89 -3.56 -7.02
CA HIS A 119 4.63 -3.37 -6.31
C HIS A 119 4.38 -4.42 -5.23
N CYS A 120 5.09 -5.57 -5.26
CA CYS A 120 5.02 -6.58 -4.20
C CYS A 120 5.48 -6.05 -2.83
N ASP A 121 6.31 -5.00 -2.80
CA ASP A 121 6.80 -4.39 -1.56
C ASP A 121 5.66 -3.79 -0.72
N SER A 122 4.65 -3.24 -1.39
CA SER A 122 3.44 -2.73 -0.71
C SER A 122 2.66 -3.87 -0.02
N THR A 123 2.64 -5.04 -0.66
CA THR A 123 2.01 -6.27 -0.16
C THR A 123 2.74 -6.80 1.07
N LEU A 124 4.07 -6.85 1.04
CA LEU A 124 4.89 -7.22 2.21
C LEU A 124 4.70 -6.25 3.38
N SER A 125 4.60 -4.95 3.10
CA SER A 125 4.31 -3.94 4.13
C SER A 125 2.93 -4.17 4.77
N CYS A 126 1.92 -4.46 3.96
CA CYS A 126 0.56 -4.78 4.43
C CYS A 126 0.54 -6.08 5.24
N ARG A 127 1.27 -7.12 4.81
CA ARG A 127 1.47 -8.37 5.56
C ARG A 127 2.07 -8.11 6.92
N GLY A 128 3.18 -7.37 6.98
CA GLY A 128 3.82 -7.02 8.24
C GLY A 128 2.87 -6.30 9.19
N GLN A 129 2.00 -5.42 8.68
CA GLN A 129 1.04 -4.70 9.49
C GLN A 129 -0.11 -5.61 9.98
N LEU A 130 -0.65 -6.45 9.10
CA LEU A 130 -1.69 -7.42 9.42
C LEU A 130 -1.22 -8.36 10.54
N GLU A 131 -0.04 -8.98 10.39
CA GLU A 131 0.49 -9.90 11.39
C GLU A 131 0.77 -9.21 12.73
N TYR A 132 1.27 -7.97 12.69
CA TYR A 132 1.45 -7.19 13.91
C TYR A 132 0.12 -6.98 14.65
N LEU A 133 -0.96 -6.64 13.93
CA LEU A 133 -2.28 -6.43 14.50
C LEU A 133 -2.91 -7.72 15.05
N LEU A 134 -2.49 -8.88 14.54
CA LEU A 134 -2.91 -10.19 15.02
C LEU A 134 -2.06 -10.70 16.19
N GLY A 135 -1.04 -9.95 16.63
CA GLY A 135 -0.10 -10.36 17.66
C GLY A 135 0.97 -11.36 17.19
N ARG A 136 1.02 -11.64 15.89
CA ARG A 136 2.02 -12.50 15.22
C ARG A 136 3.29 -11.69 14.92
N TYR A 137 4.00 -11.31 15.98
CA TYR A 137 5.10 -10.34 15.89
C TYR A 137 6.34 -10.90 15.17
N ALA A 138 6.59 -12.20 15.25
CA ALA A 138 7.72 -12.83 14.55
C ALA A 138 7.49 -12.82 13.04
N GLU A 139 6.30 -13.20 12.59
CA GLU A 139 5.88 -13.18 11.19
C GLU A 139 5.82 -11.74 10.65
N SER A 140 5.39 -10.78 11.47
CA SER A 140 5.48 -9.35 11.16
C SER A 140 6.93 -8.91 10.92
N ALA A 141 7.86 -9.33 11.79
CA ALA A 141 9.27 -9.00 11.66
C ALA A 141 9.89 -9.61 10.39
N GLU A 142 9.51 -10.84 10.03
CA GLU A 142 9.91 -11.49 8.79
C GLU A 142 9.47 -10.71 7.55
N ALA A 143 8.20 -10.35 7.46
CA ALA A 143 7.67 -9.58 6.33
C ALA A 143 8.39 -8.21 6.18
N TYR A 144 8.62 -7.51 7.29
CA TYR A 144 9.34 -6.23 7.24
C TYR A 144 10.85 -6.37 6.96
N ARG A 145 11.47 -7.49 7.37
CA ARG A 145 12.86 -7.81 7.05
C ARG A 145 13.03 -8.06 5.55
N GLU A 146 12.14 -8.84 4.96
CA GLU A 146 12.11 -9.08 3.53
C GLU A 146 11.89 -7.77 2.75
N LEU A 147 10.91 -6.97 3.18
CA LEU A 147 10.65 -5.65 2.59
C LEU A 147 11.90 -4.75 2.62
N ALA A 148 12.57 -4.65 3.76
CA ALA A 148 13.78 -3.84 3.88
C ALA A 148 14.89 -4.35 2.92
N SER A 149 15.06 -5.67 2.81
CA SER A 149 16.03 -6.27 1.88
C SER A 149 15.69 -5.98 0.41
N ASN A 150 14.42 -6.04 0.02
CA ASN A 150 13.99 -5.78 -1.34
C ASN A 150 14.20 -4.30 -1.72
N ILE A 151 13.83 -3.38 -0.82
CA ILE A 151 14.04 -1.95 -1.04
C ILE A 151 15.54 -1.63 -1.13
N GLU A 152 16.38 -2.18 -0.25
CA GLU A 152 17.84 -1.98 -0.30
C GLU A 152 18.44 -2.50 -1.61
N ARG A 153 18.02 -3.67 -2.07
CA ARG A 153 18.47 -4.27 -3.34
C ARG A 153 18.08 -3.43 -4.55
N ARG A 154 16.84 -2.95 -4.62
CA ARG A 154 16.28 -2.27 -5.81
C ARG A 154 16.61 -0.78 -5.85
N PHE A 155 16.60 -0.11 -4.69
CA PHE A 155 16.63 1.35 -4.60
C PHE A 155 17.72 1.88 -3.65
N GLY A 156 18.49 0.98 -3.03
CA GLY A 156 19.46 1.35 -2.01
C GLY A 156 18.81 1.81 -0.71
N ARG A 157 19.63 2.39 0.16
CA ARG A 157 19.21 2.90 1.48
C ARG A 157 18.49 4.24 1.33
N SER A 158 17.20 4.16 1.03
CA SER A 158 16.30 5.30 0.85
C SER A 158 15.44 5.58 2.09
N PRO A 159 14.70 6.70 2.14
CA PRO A 159 13.71 6.92 3.21
C PRO A 159 12.69 5.79 3.37
N ASN A 160 12.36 5.08 2.29
CA ASN A 160 11.49 3.89 2.32
C ASN A 160 12.19 2.70 3.00
N TYR A 161 13.48 2.50 2.76
CA TYR A 161 14.29 1.51 3.48
C TYR A 161 14.32 1.82 4.98
N ALA A 162 14.50 3.10 5.35
CA ALA A 162 14.48 3.51 6.75
C ALA A 162 13.11 3.26 7.39
N ALA A 163 12.02 3.48 6.67
CA ALA A 163 10.67 3.20 7.15
C ALA A 163 10.44 1.70 7.38
N ALA A 164 10.83 0.84 6.42
CA ALA A 164 10.77 -0.61 6.57
C ALA A 164 11.61 -1.09 7.77
N CYS A 165 12.83 -0.55 7.94
CA CYS A 165 13.68 -0.84 9.09
C CYS A 165 13.02 -0.44 10.43
N ARG A 166 12.37 0.73 10.51
CA ARG A 166 11.65 1.14 11.73
C ARG A 166 10.51 0.18 12.07
N ASN A 167 9.75 -0.24 11.07
CA ASN A 167 8.67 -1.19 11.27
C ASN A 167 9.19 -2.58 11.68
N CYS A 168 10.28 -3.05 11.04
CA CYS A 168 10.95 -4.28 11.42
C CYS A 168 11.47 -4.22 12.87
N ALA A 169 12.11 -3.12 13.25
CA ALA A 169 12.59 -2.94 14.63
C ALA A 169 11.46 -2.99 15.66
N LYS A 170 10.31 -2.37 15.34
CA LYS A 170 9.13 -2.40 16.20
C LYS A 170 8.57 -3.82 16.34
N ALA A 171 8.44 -4.55 15.24
CA ALA A 171 7.99 -5.94 15.24
C ALA A 171 8.95 -6.86 16.01
N CYS A 172 10.27 -6.73 15.79
CA CYS A 172 11.29 -7.48 16.52
C CYS A 172 11.22 -7.23 18.03
N ALA A 173 11.06 -5.97 18.46
CA ALA A 173 10.93 -5.65 19.88
C ALA A 173 9.67 -6.29 20.50
N ALA A 174 8.54 -6.25 19.79
CA ALA A 174 7.31 -6.90 20.23
C ALA A 174 7.44 -8.44 20.27
N ALA A 175 8.28 -9.02 19.42
CA ALA A 175 8.60 -10.45 19.42
C ALA A 175 9.67 -10.86 20.47
N GLY A 176 10.24 -9.92 21.24
CA GLY A 176 11.34 -10.19 22.17
C GLY A 176 12.71 -10.39 21.51
N LEU A 177 12.85 -10.04 20.24
CA LEU A 177 14.09 -10.13 19.45
C LEU A 177 14.92 -8.85 19.61
N ASP A 178 15.30 -8.51 20.84
CA ASP A 178 15.94 -7.23 21.18
C ASP A 178 17.24 -6.91 20.40
N PRO A 179 18.17 -7.86 20.20
CA PRO A 179 19.39 -7.60 19.41
C PRO A 179 19.07 -7.19 17.97
N GLU A 180 18.06 -7.83 17.37
CA GLU A 180 17.63 -7.56 16.01
C GLU A 180 16.87 -6.22 15.93
N ALA A 181 16.02 -5.94 16.91
CA ALA A 181 15.35 -4.65 17.03
C ALA A 181 16.36 -3.49 17.10
N ALA A 182 17.44 -3.65 17.87
CA ALA A 182 18.51 -2.65 17.98
C ALA A 182 19.31 -2.51 16.67
N ARG A 183 19.53 -3.60 15.92
CA ARG A 183 20.15 -3.56 14.60
C ARG A 183 19.30 -2.73 13.62
N TYR A 184 18.01 -3.02 13.51
CA TYR A 184 17.14 -2.31 12.56
C TYR A 184 16.90 -0.84 12.93
N ARG A 185 16.90 -0.49 14.22
CA ARG A 185 16.92 0.92 14.66
C ARG A 185 18.14 1.67 14.10
N ARG A 186 19.34 1.10 14.27
CA ARG A 186 20.58 1.69 13.75
C ARG A 186 20.59 1.81 12.22
N LEU A 187 20.07 0.79 11.53
CA LEU A 187 19.94 0.83 10.06
C LEU A 187 19.02 1.97 9.62
N ALA A 188 17.87 2.14 10.27
CA ALA A 188 16.95 3.22 9.96
C ALA A 188 17.55 4.62 10.20
N GLU A 189 18.34 4.78 11.26
CA GLU A 189 19.00 6.05 11.59
C GLU A 189 20.14 6.39 10.62
N SER A 190 20.79 5.38 10.05
CA SER A 190 21.92 5.58 9.12
C SER A 190 21.55 6.24 7.80
N VAL A 191 20.26 6.26 7.43
CA VAL A 191 19.76 6.87 6.18
C VAL A 191 19.61 8.38 6.29
N ASN A 192 19.47 8.91 7.51
CA ASN A 192 19.22 10.34 7.74
C ASN A 192 20.50 11.15 7.97
N LYS A 193 21.68 10.57 7.74
CA LYS A 193 23.00 11.22 7.86
C LYS A 193 23.62 11.39 6.49
#